data_AF-A0A4V1TQP5-F1
#
_entry.id   AF-A0A4V1TQP5-F1
#
_cell.length_a   1.000
_cell.length_b   1.000
_cell.length_c   1.000
_cell.angle_alpha   90.00
_cell.angle_beta   90.00
_cell.angle_gamma   90.00
#
_symmetry.space_group_name_H-M   'P 1'
#
loop_
_entity.id
_entity.type
_entity.pdbx_description
1 polymer ?
#
loop_
_entity_poly.entity_id
_entity_poly.type
_entity_poly.pdbx_seq_one_letter_code
_entity_poly.pdbx_strand_id
1 'polypeptide(L)'
;LKVLAHVQGQMQTGRELALVLDRVVSSLSEIVETLDANTGYHQLGYRLELGGRVGYGRILLPDSLITEHFTAAPSEHATTPQDFAAMRQHLSAMGTVRTTFRVIAAHLDLSLDDIANVEAGDIIVLEDHKLQKTAEGIEGDVALRLGTGRHARLTGRLHNEAGEMRLEITDITSQAQFQEEPMADDDETSETQPDDNLAETEGLLRDIDAAVAVELGRIRMTTAQVVRLRRGQMLRLPRGPNDPVDLVVNGKLFAKGELIEVDGELGIRLTQISATD
;
A
#
# COMPACT_ATOMS: atom_id res chain seq x y z
N LEU A 1 -14.49 14.64 9.18
CA LEU A 1 -14.78 15.92 9.88
C LEU A 1 -13.58 16.52 10.64
N LYS A 2 -12.82 15.76 11.45
CA LYS A 2 -11.65 16.31 12.18
C LYS A 2 -10.52 16.84 11.27
N VAL A 3 -10.32 16.24 10.11
CA VAL A 3 -9.33 16.70 9.11
C VAL A 3 -9.75 18.03 8.48
N LEU A 4 -11.03 18.19 8.11
CA LEU A 4 -11.56 19.43 7.53
C LEU A 4 -11.54 20.61 8.51
N ALA A 5 -11.83 20.37 9.80
CA ALA A 5 -11.73 21.40 10.83
C ALA A 5 -10.28 21.86 11.09
N HIS A 6 -9.30 20.98 10.87
CA HIS A 6 -7.87 21.32 10.96
C HIS A 6 -7.40 22.16 9.77
N VAL A 7 -7.92 21.87 8.58
CA VAL A 7 -7.65 22.64 7.34
C VAL A 7 -8.29 24.02 7.39
N GLN A 8 -9.52 24.16 7.91
CA GLN A 8 -10.20 25.46 7.99
C GLN A 8 -9.60 26.42 9.02
N GLY A 9 -8.94 25.92 10.07
CA GLY A 9 -8.31 26.76 11.10
C GLY A 9 -6.98 27.41 10.70
N GLN A 10 -6.41 27.05 9.54
CA GLN A 10 -5.06 27.46 9.09
C GLN A 10 -5.08 28.51 7.95
N MET A 11 -6.25 28.96 7.49
CA MET A 11 -6.42 29.82 6.29
C MET A 11 -5.93 31.28 6.41
N GLN A 12 -4.94 31.58 7.26
CA GLN A 12 -4.42 32.94 7.46
C GLN A 12 -2.90 33.05 7.27
N THR A 13 -2.36 32.61 6.12
CA THR A 13 -1.07 33.16 5.65
C THR A 13 -0.83 32.87 4.17
N GLY A 14 -1.30 33.79 3.32
CA GLY A 14 -0.64 34.35 2.14
C GLY A 14 -0.09 33.51 0.98
N ARG A 15 0.38 32.26 1.14
CA ARG A 15 1.00 31.47 0.06
C ARG A 15 0.85 29.95 0.26
N GLU A 16 -0.32 29.52 0.70
CA GLU A 16 -0.69 28.10 0.57
C GLU A 16 -1.30 27.84 -0.81
N LEU A 17 -0.99 26.67 -1.38
CA LEU A 17 -1.69 26.14 -2.54
C LEU A 17 -3.12 25.80 -2.08
N ALA A 18 -3.99 26.80 -2.10
CA ALA A 18 -5.37 26.65 -1.68
C ALA A 18 -6.12 25.89 -2.77
N LEU A 19 -6.48 24.65 -2.48
CA LEU A 19 -7.45 23.92 -3.29
C LEU A 19 -8.83 24.51 -3.01
N VAL A 20 -9.29 25.37 -3.90
CA VAL A 20 -10.68 25.84 -3.90
C VAL A 20 -11.52 24.79 -4.61
N LEU A 21 -12.56 24.30 -3.95
CA LEU A 21 -13.56 23.47 -4.60
C LEU A 21 -14.31 24.35 -5.60
N ASP A 22 -13.88 24.29 -6.85
CA ASP A 22 -14.48 25.06 -7.94
C ASP A 22 -15.87 24.51 -8.31
N ARG A 23 -15.95 23.20 -8.56
CA ARG A 23 -17.19 22.52 -8.93
C ARG A 23 -17.25 21.10 -8.40
N VAL A 24 -18.47 20.63 -8.17
CA VAL A 24 -18.78 19.21 -7.94
C VAL A 24 -19.51 18.70 -9.16
N VAL A 25 -19.02 17.59 -9.72
CA VAL A 25 -19.59 16.95 -10.91
C VAL A 25 -20.06 15.54 -10.56
N SER A 26 -21.12 15.09 -11.22
CA SER A 26 -21.77 13.81 -10.93
C SER A 26 -21.40 12.69 -11.90
N SER A 27 -20.69 12.99 -12.98
CA SER A 27 -20.31 12.01 -14.01
C SER A 27 -18.84 12.14 -14.39
N LEU A 28 -18.25 11.02 -14.84
CA LEU A 28 -16.85 10.97 -15.28
C LEU A 28 -16.63 11.78 -16.57
N SER A 29 -17.62 11.78 -17.47
CA SER A 29 -17.57 12.50 -18.75
C SER A 29 -17.38 14.02 -18.53
N GLU A 30 -18.05 14.59 -17.53
CA GLU A 30 -17.88 16.02 -17.17
C GLU A 30 -16.48 16.34 -16.62
N ILE A 31 -15.81 15.36 -16.01
CA ILE A 31 -14.43 15.51 -15.53
C ILE A 31 -13.47 15.48 -16.72
N VAL A 32 -13.65 14.54 -17.65
CA VAL A 32 -12.78 14.41 -18.83
C VAL A 32 -12.79 15.70 -19.67
N GLU A 33 -13.94 16.36 -19.80
CA GLU A 33 -14.06 17.65 -20.49
C GLU A 33 -13.30 18.80 -19.82
N THR A 34 -12.96 18.69 -18.53
CA THR A 34 -12.20 19.70 -17.79
C THR A 34 -10.71 19.39 -17.70
N LEU A 35 -10.28 18.19 -18.11
CA LEU A 35 -8.89 17.80 -18.17
C LEU A 35 -8.31 18.09 -19.56
N ASP A 36 -7.12 18.66 -19.61
CA ASP A 36 -6.42 18.87 -20.88
C ASP A 36 -5.75 17.56 -21.30
N ALA A 37 -6.20 17.00 -22.43
CA ALA A 37 -5.71 15.74 -22.98
C ALA A 37 -4.20 15.77 -23.34
N ASN A 38 -3.61 16.95 -23.52
CA ASN A 38 -2.18 17.10 -23.82
C ASN A 38 -1.33 17.30 -22.55
N THR A 39 -1.96 17.34 -21.37
CA THR A 39 -1.28 17.55 -20.09
C THR A 39 -1.20 16.22 -19.33
N GLY A 40 0.01 15.85 -18.89
CA GLY A 40 0.18 14.75 -17.94
C GLY A 40 -0.36 15.12 -16.56
N TYR A 41 -0.91 14.15 -15.84
CA TYR A 41 -1.42 14.34 -14.48
C TYR A 41 -0.87 13.28 -13.54
N HIS A 42 -0.36 13.72 -12.39
CA HIS A 42 -0.09 12.85 -11.25
C HIS A 42 -1.37 12.64 -10.43
N GLN A 43 -1.71 11.38 -10.17
CA GLN A 43 -2.89 11.01 -9.39
C GLN A 43 -2.54 10.66 -7.93
N LEU A 44 -3.12 11.38 -6.98
CA LEU A 44 -3.11 11.03 -5.56
C LEU A 44 -4.45 10.39 -5.15
N GLY A 45 -4.44 9.07 -4.97
CA GLY A 45 -5.58 8.32 -4.44
C GLY A 45 -5.58 8.27 -2.91
N TYR A 46 -6.74 8.46 -2.27
CA TYR A 46 -6.87 8.38 -0.82
C TYR A 46 -8.21 7.77 -0.42
N ARG A 47 -8.21 7.02 0.67
CA ARG A 47 -9.43 6.45 1.25
C ARG A 47 -10.12 7.49 2.11
N LEU A 48 -11.40 7.73 1.83
CA LEU A 48 -12.27 8.68 2.52
C LEU A 48 -13.29 7.93 3.37
N GLU A 49 -13.54 8.41 4.57
CA GLU A 49 -14.65 7.93 5.40
C GLU A 49 -15.55 9.12 5.75
N LEU A 50 -16.79 9.09 5.27
CA LEU A 50 -17.78 10.16 5.40
C LEU A 50 -19.13 9.54 5.79
N GLY A 51 -19.63 9.90 6.98
CA GLY A 51 -20.95 9.45 7.45
C GLY A 51 -21.08 7.93 7.59
N GLY A 52 -20.00 7.23 7.94
CA GLY A 52 -19.98 5.76 8.07
C GLY A 52 -19.86 5.02 6.73
N ARG A 53 -19.74 5.74 5.62
CA ARG A 53 -19.45 5.15 4.30
C ARG A 53 -17.96 5.33 4.00
N VAL A 54 -17.32 4.24 3.57
CA VAL A 54 -15.94 4.25 3.07
C VAL A 54 -15.98 4.40 1.55
N GLY A 55 -15.23 5.37 1.02
CA GLY A 55 -15.07 5.62 -0.41
C GLY A 55 -13.62 5.91 -0.76
N TYR A 56 -13.36 6.14 -2.04
CA TYR A 56 -12.04 6.50 -2.56
C TYR A 56 -12.12 7.84 -3.28
N GLY A 57 -11.26 8.77 -2.88
CA GLY A 57 -11.05 10.04 -3.57
C GLY A 57 -9.78 9.99 -4.41
N ARG A 58 -9.76 10.73 -5.51
CA ARG A 58 -8.58 10.95 -6.34
C ARG A 58 -8.38 12.47 -6.50
N ILE A 59 -7.15 12.93 -6.34
CA ILE A 59 -6.73 14.28 -6.72
C ILE A 59 -5.83 14.12 -7.94
N LEU A 60 -6.13 14.83 -9.01
CA LEU A 60 -5.29 14.91 -10.21
C LEU A 60 -4.53 16.23 -10.15
N LEU A 61 -3.20 16.15 -10.21
CA LEU A 61 -2.29 17.30 -10.21
C LEU A 61 -1.60 17.36 -11.57
N PRO A 62 -1.72 18.45 -12.34
CA PRO A 62 -0.99 18.61 -13.59
C PRO A 62 0.52 18.46 -13.36
N ASP A 63 1.22 17.84 -14.30
CA ASP A 63 2.67 17.62 -14.23
C ASP A 63 3.45 18.93 -14.13
N SER A 64 2.97 19.99 -14.79
CA SER A 64 3.53 21.35 -14.68
C SER A 64 3.55 21.87 -13.24
N LEU A 65 2.49 21.61 -12.47
CA LEU A 65 2.40 22.05 -11.07
C LEU A 65 3.44 21.34 -10.20
N ILE A 66 3.75 20.08 -10.49
CA ILE A 66 4.75 19.30 -9.75
C ILE A 66 6.17 19.66 -10.18
N THR A 67 6.41 19.75 -11.49
CA THR A 67 7.74 20.08 -12.04
C THR A 67 8.15 21.54 -11.77
N GLU A 68 7.22 22.48 -11.68
CA GLU A 68 7.55 23.89 -11.40
C GLU A 68 7.65 24.21 -9.91
N HIS A 69 6.88 23.54 -9.05
CA HIS A 69 6.75 23.93 -7.63
C HIS A 69 7.21 22.88 -6.61
N PHE A 70 7.44 21.62 -7.02
CA PHE A 70 7.84 20.53 -6.13
C PHE A 70 9.21 19.93 -6.48
N THR A 71 10.04 20.64 -7.25
CA THR A 71 11.35 20.14 -7.74
C THR A 71 12.53 20.35 -6.79
N ALA A 72 12.34 21.06 -5.67
CA ALA A 72 13.40 21.24 -4.68
C ALA A 72 12.96 20.86 -3.26
N ALA A 73 13.93 20.48 -2.43
CA ALA A 73 13.68 20.28 -1.01
C ALA A 73 13.03 21.55 -0.40
N PRO A 74 12.10 21.43 0.56
CA PRO A 74 11.42 22.59 1.17
C PRO A 74 12.37 23.67 1.72
N SER A 75 13.61 23.30 2.02
CA SER A 75 14.70 24.17 2.43
C SER A 75 15.17 25.17 1.36
N GLU A 76 14.94 24.90 0.08
CA GLU A 76 15.39 25.76 -1.02
C GLU A 76 14.37 26.88 -1.35
N HIS A 77 13.11 26.73 -0.92
CA HIS A 77 12.03 27.70 -1.18
C HIS A 77 11.59 28.50 0.06
N ALA A 78 11.89 28.03 1.28
CA ALA A 78 11.65 28.80 2.49
C ALA A 78 12.68 29.94 2.60
N THR A 79 12.28 31.16 2.29
CA THR A 79 13.18 32.33 2.25
C THR A 79 13.05 33.22 3.49
N THR A 80 12.00 33.08 4.30
CA THR A 80 11.81 33.87 5.52
C THR A 80 11.75 33.01 6.80
N PRO A 81 12.18 33.55 7.97
CA PRO A 81 12.06 32.85 9.26
C PRO A 81 10.62 32.46 9.63
N GLN A 82 9.62 33.21 9.14
CA GLN A 82 8.20 32.92 9.32
C GLN A 82 7.77 31.71 8.49
N ASP A 83 8.24 31.59 7.25
CA ASP A 83 7.99 30.40 6.40
C ASP A 83 8.59 29.15 7.04
N PHE A 84 9.80 29.24 7.58
CA PHE A 84 10.41 28.12 8.31
C PHE A 84 9.66 27.77 9.59
N ALA A 85 9.03 28.74 10.27
CA ALA A 85 8.23 28.47 11.47
C ALA A 85 6.90 27.80 11.10
N ALA A 86 6.20 28.30 10.09
CA ALA A 86 4.95 27.72 9.57
C ALA A 86 5.17 26.32 8.99
N MET A 87 6.24 26.13 8.21
CA MET A 87 6.67 24.83 7.68
C MET A 87 6.97 23.84 8.82
N ARG A 88 7.72 24.25 9.85
CA ARG A 88 7.99 23.41 11.02
C ARG A 88 6.72 23.06 11.79
N GLN A 89 5.79 24.00 11.91
CA GLN A 89 4.49 23.77 12.54
C GLN A 89 3.65 22.75 11.75
N HIS A 90 3.60 22.88 10.42
CA HIS A 90 2.91 21.93 9.54
C HIS A 90 3.56 20.54 9.55
N LEU A 91 4.88 20.46 9.42
CA LEU A 91 5.64 19.20 9.50
C LEU A 91 5.49 18.55 10.88
N SER A 92 5.42 19.34 11.95
CA SER A 92 5.16 18.84 13.31
C SER A 92 3.76 18.27 13.44
N ALA A 93 2.74 18.92 12.86
CA ALA A 93 1.37 18.42 12.85
C ALA A 93 1.27 17.10 12.05
N MET A 94 1.85 17.06 10.86
CA MET A 94 1.91 15.84 10.03
C MET A 94 2.72 14.72 10.69
N GLY A 95 3.74 15.07 11.48
CA GLY A 95 4.58 14.15 12.22
C GLY A 95 3.83 13.25 13.19
N THR A 96 2.61 13.65 13.62
CA THR A 96 1.75 12.88 14.53
C THR A 96 0.82 11.89 13.83
N VAL A 97 0.64 12.02 12.51
CA VAL A 97 -0.21 11.12 11.73
C VAL A 97 0.33 9.70 11.85
N ARG A 98 -0.53 8.76 12.25
CA ARG A 98 -0.16 7.35 12.38
C ARG A 98 -0.35 6.65 11.05
N THR A 99 0.66 5.90 10.66
CA THR A 99 0.67 5.04 9.48
C THR A 99 1.04 3.61 9.89
N THR A 100 0.70 2.66 9.04
CA THR A 100 0.91 1.23 9.30
C THR A 100 1.80 0.66 8.21
N PHE A 101 2.92 0.06 8.62
CA PHE A 101 3.71 -0.82 7.78
C PHE A 101 3.17 -2.24 7.87
N ARG A 102 2.95 -2.87 6.72
CA ARG A 102 2.69 -4.31 6.61
C ARG A 102 4.04 -4.99 6.33
N VAL A 103 4.38 -6.01 7.10
CA VAL A 103 5.60 -6.81 6.90
C VAL A 103 5.22 -8.02 6.08
N ILE A 104 5.65 -8.05 4.82
CA ILE A 104 5.28 -9.05 3.82
C ILE A 104 6.42 -10.04 3.63
N ALA A 105 6.13 -11.31 3.88
CA ALA A 105 7.03 -12.44 3.68
C ALA A 105 7.15 -12.82 2.21
N ALA A 106 6.00 -13.01 1.56
CA ALA A 106 5.90 -13.53 0.21
C ALA A 106 4.60 -13.04 -0.45
N HIS A 107 4.57 -13.14 -1.77
CA HIS A 107 3.37 -13.05 -2.59
C HIS A 107 3.11 -14.43 -3.18
N LEU A 108 1.84 -14.83 -3.18
CA LEU A 108 1.37 -16.09 -3.75
C LEU A 108 0.36 -15.74 -4.82
N ASP A 109 0.44 -16.41 -5.96
CA ASP A 109 -0.57 -16.32 -7.00
C ASP A 109 -1.49 -17.53 -6.83
N LEU A 110 -2.73 -17.27 -6.41
CA LEU A 110 -3.74 -18.31 -6.19
C LEU A 110 -4.95 -18.01 -7.07
N SER A 111 -5.51 -19.03 -7.71
CA SER A 111 -6.73 -18.90 -8.48
C SER A 111 -7.91 -18.55 -7.57
N LEU A 112 -8.95 -17.93 -8.13
CA LEU A 112 -10.17 -17.65 -7.35
C LEU A 112 -10.85 -18.93 -6.84
N ASP A 113 -10.76 -20.02 -7.61
CA ASP A 113 -11.29 -21.32 -7.21
C ASP A 113 -10.49 -21.91 -6.02
N ASP A 114 -9.16 -21.78 -6.01
CA ASP A 114 -8.36 -22.22 -4.86
C ASP A 114 -8.70 -21.42 -3.60
N ILE A 115 -8.83 -20.10 -3.73
CA ILE A 115 -9.20 -19.23 -2.60
C ILE A 115 -10.60 -19.56 -2.07
N ALA A 116 -11.54 -19.89 -2.95
CA ALA A 116 -12.92 -20.20 -2.58
C ALA A 116 -13.07 -21.56 -1.89
N ASN A 117 -12.25 -22.54 -2.26
CA ASN A 117 -12.38 -23.92 -1.79
C ASN A 117 -11.42 -24.31 -0.67
N VAL A 118 -10.54 -23.40 -0.27
CA VAL A 118 -9.54 -23.69 0.76
C VAL A 118 -10.17 -23.90 2.15
N GLU A 119 -9.65 -24.87 2.89
CA GLU A 119 -10.13 -25.26 4.22
C GLU A 119 -9.05 -25.09 5.31
N ALA A 120 -9.50 -25.08 6.57
CA ALA A 120 -8.57 -25.13 7.69
C ALA A 120 -7.90 -26.51 7.74
N GLY A 121 -6.57 -26.52 7.76
CA GLY A 121 -5.73 -27.72 7.67
C GLY A 121 -4.94 -27.79 6.37
N ASP A 122 -5.39 -27.11 5.32
CA ASP A 122 -4.70 -27.08 4.03
C ASP A 122 -3.33 -26.43 4.16
N ILE A 123 -2.39 -26.87 3.31
CA ILE A 123 -1.02 -26.40 3.29
C ILE A 123 -0.77 -25.69 1.96
N ILE A 124 -0.43 -24.41 2.04
CA ILE A 124 0.00 -23.63 0.88
C ILE A 124 1.52 -23.50 0.93
N VAL A 125 2.20 -24.03 -0.08
CA VAL A 125 3.66 -23.92 -0.20
C VAL A 125 4.04 -22.48 -0.55
N LEU A 126 5.08 -21.95 0.08
CA LEU A 126 5.58 -20.62 -0.19
C LEU A 126 6.58 -20.65 -1.35
N GLU A 127 6.22 -20.04 -2.45
CA GLU A 127 7.13 -19.79 -3.58
C GLU A 127 7.80 -18.42 -3.42
N ASP A 128 8.94 -18.22 -4.09
CA ASP A 128 9.66 -16.93 -4.18
C ASP A 128 9.87 -16.17 -2.86
N HIS A 129 10.22 -16.90 -1.80
CA HIS A 129 10.52 -16.34 -0.48
C HIS A 129 12.01 -16.46 -0.12
N LYS A 130 12.45 -15.62 0.82
CA LYS A 130 13.81 -15.65 1.38
C LYS A 130 13.81 -15.90 2.88
N LEU A 131 12.79 -16.63 3.34
CA LEU A 131 12.63 -17.00 4.74
C LEU A 131 13.17 -18.40 4.99
N GLN A 132 13.62 -18.61 6.23
CA GLN A 132 14.06 -19.90 6.75
C GLN A 132 13.44 -20.09 8.12
N LYS A 133 12.96 -21.31 8.39
CA LYS A 133 12.50 -21.70 9.71
C LYS A 133 13.69 -22.19 10.54
N THR A 134 13.90 -21.59 11.70
CA THR A 134 14.94 -21.96 12.66
C THR A 134 14.30 -22.50 13.94
N ALA A 135 15.10 -23.03 14.86
CA ALA A 135 14.60 -23.49 16.16
C ALA A 135 13.99 -22.36 17.02
N GLU A 136 14.38 -21.11 16.75
CA GLU A 136 13.93 -19.93 17.50
C GLU A 136 12.79 -19.18 16.81
N GLY A 137 12.44 -19.54 15.56
CA GLY A 137 11.37 -18.89 14.81
C GLY A 137 11.59 -18.82 13.31
N ILE A 138 11.27 -17.68 12.71
CA ILE A 138 11.43 -17.41 11.27
C ILE A 138 12.44 -16.28 11.08
N GLU A 139 13.40 -16.48 10.18
CA GLU A 139 14.40 -15.48 9.82
C GLU A 139 14.49 -15.32 8.31
N GLY A 140 14.98 -14.17 7.84
CA GLY A 140 15.18 -13.94 6.42
C GLY A 140 14.67 -12.60 5.91
N ASP A 141 14.70 -12.41 4.60
CA ASP A 141 14.41 -11.11 4.01
C ASP A 141 12.90 -10.92 3.81
N VAL A 142 12.41 -9.73 4.13
CA VAL A 142 11.00 -9.32 4.02
C VAL A 142 10.85 -7.94 3.41
N ALA A 143 9.68 -7.67 2.85
CA ALA A 143 9.32 -6.35 2.35
C ALA A 143 8.42 -5.63 3.35
N LEU A 144 8.67 -4.35 3.62
CA LEU A 144 7.73 -3.50 4.34
C LEU A 144 6.99 -2.61 3.36
N ARG A 145 5.66 -2.61 3.45
CA ARG A 145 4.79 -1.73 2.66
C ARG A 145 4.07 -0.73 3.54
N LEU A 146 4.09 0.53 3.14
CA LEU A 146 3.38 1.61 3.81
C LEU A 146 1.93 1.71 3.31
N GLY A 147 0.95 1.49 4.19
CA GLY A 147 -0.47 1.57 3.83
C GLY A 147 -0.89 0.57 2.75
N THR A 148 -1.78 1.00 1.84
CA THR A 148 -2.26 0.20 0.69
C THR A 148 -1.54 0.53 -0.62
N GLY A 149 -0.59 1.48 -0.60
CA GLY A 149 0.10 1.94 -1.80
C GLY A 149 1.13 0.93 -2.32
N ARG A 150 1.44 1.02 -3.62
CA ARG A 150 2.46 0.20 -4.29
C ARG A 150 3.87 0.81 -4.23
N HIS A 151 4.00 2.07 -3.83
CA HIS A 151 5.16 2.93 -4.13
C HIS A 151 6.14 3.19 -2.97
N ALA A 152 6.01 2.48 -1.85
CA ALA A 152 7.02 2.51 -0.78
C ALA A 152 7.31 1.08 -0.33
N ARG A 153 8.40 0.52 -0.86
CA ARG A 153 8.93 -0.79 -0.49
C ARG A 153 10.24 -0.55 0.25
N LEU A 154 10.21 -0.63 1.58
CA LEU A 154 11.45 -0.86 2.33
C LEU A 154 11.73 -2.36 2.29
N THR A 155 12.99 -2.74 2.37
CA THR A 155 13.37 -4.13 2.64
C THR A 155 13.98 -4.22 4.03
N GLY A 156 13.78 -5.37 4.66
CA GLY A 156 14.39 -5.65 5.93
C GLY A 156 14.69 -7.12 6.09
N ARG A 157 15.49 -7.43 7.10
CA ARG A 157 15.80 -8.80 7.50
C ARG A 157 15.21 -9.07 8.87
N LEU A 158 14.50 -10.18 8.99
CA LEU A 158 13.96 -10.68 10.24
C LEU A 158 15.01 -11.50 10.98
N HIS A 159 15.04 -11.26 12.29
CA HIS A 159 15.87 -11.92 13.27
C HIS A 159 14.99 -12.31 14.45
N ASN A 160 15.29 -13.43 15.08
CA ASN A 160 14.71 -13.78 16.37
C ASN A 160 15.73 -13.53 17.47
N GLU A 161 15.37 -12.72 18.45
CA GLU A 161 16.19 -12.49 19.63
C GLU A 161 15.35 -12.76 20.88
N ALA A 162 15.71 -13.80 21.64
CA ALA A 162 15.07 -14.13 22.92
C ALA A 162 13.52 -14.27 22.84
N GLY A 163 13.01 -14.81 21.72
CA GLY A 163 11.57 -15.00 21.50
C GLY A 163 10.83 -13.76 21.00
N GLU A 164 11.54 -12.67 20.66
CA GLU A 164 10.98 -11.51 19.98
C GLU A 164 11.43 -11.44 18.51
N MET A 165 10.48 -11.20 17.61
CA MET A 165 10.81 -10.89 16.21
C MET A 165 11.30 -9.45 16.09
N ARG A 166 12.51 -9.30 15.56
CA ARG A 166 13.10 -7.99 15.24
C ARG A 166 13.39 -7.90 13.76
N LEU A 167 13.18 -6.72 13.23
CA LEU A 167 13.34 -6.41 11.82
C LEU A 167 14.42 -5.35 11.67
N GLU A 168 15.53 -5.72 11.04
CA GLU A 168 16.56 -4.77 10.60
C GLU A 168 16.16 -4.18 9.24
N ILE A 169 16.12 -2.85 9.11
CA ILE A 169 15.91 -2.23 7.80
C ILE A 169 17.18 -2.36 6.96
N THR A 170 17.12 -3.10 5.85
CA THR A 170 18.28 -3.36 4.99
C THR A 170 18.37 -2.39 3.82
N ASP A 171 17.23 -1.94 3.29
CA ASP A 171 17.19 -0.90 2.27
C ASP A 171 15.93 -0.02 2.35
N ILE A 172 16.07 1.23 1.89
CA ILE A 172 15.00 2.21 1.81
C ILE A 172 14.94 2.72 0.37
N THR A 173 14.22 2.00 -0.47
CA THR A 173 14.02 2.40 -1.86
C THR A 173 12.73 3.24 -1.96
N SER A 174 12.87 4.55 -2.11
CA SER A 174 11.80 5.38 -2.66
C SER A 174 11.84 5.19 -4.18
N GLN A 175 10.93 4.41 -4.75
CA GLN A 175 10.89 4.26 -6.21
C GLN A 175 10.45 5.60 -6.85
N ALA A 176 11.43 6.46 -7.14
CA ALA A 176 11.31 7.58 -8.07
C ALA A 176 11.80 7.19 -9.48
N GLN A 177 11.84 5.89 -9.79
CA GLN A 177 12.15 5.36 -11.11
C GLN A 177 11.14 4.25 -11.43
N PHE A 178 9.97 4.66 -11.89
CA PHE A 178 9.12 3.81 -12.73
C PHE A 178 9.52 4.11 -14.18
N GLN A 179 10.29 3.20 -14.79
CA GLN A 179 10.09 2.91 -16.20
C GLN A 179 8.90 1.96 -16.23
N GLU A 180 7.74 2.48 -16.60
CA GLU A 180 6.70 1.63 -17.16
C GLU A 180 7.32 1.01 -18.42
N GLU A 181 7.48 -0.31 -18.44
CA GLU A 181 7.68 -0.99 -19.71
C GLU A 181 6.47 -0.64 -20.58
N PRO A 182 6.68 -0.14 -21.81
CA PRO A 182 5.58 0.18 -22.69
C PRO A 182 4.84 -1.13 -22.95
N MET A 183 3.60 -1.21 -22.48
CA MET A 183 2.61 -2.12 -23.03
C MET A 183 2.62 -1.90 -24.54
N ALA A 184 2.95 -2.93 -25.30
CA ALA A 184 2.85 -2.90 -26.75
C ALA A 184 1.39 -2.59 -27.11
N ASP A 185 1.20 -1.51 -27.88
CA ASP A 185 -0.03 -1.24 -28.61
C ASP A 185 -0.27 -2.40 -29.59
N ASP A 186 -1.10 -3.37 -29.21
CA ASP A 186 -1.82 -4.20 -30.16
C ASP A 186 -3.18 -3.53 -30.40
N ASP A 187 -3.19 -2.69 -31.42
CA ASP A 187 -4.35 -2.07 -32.03
C ASP A 187 -5.11 -3.11 -32.86
N GLU A 188 -6.16 -3.72 -32.31
CA GLU A 188 -7.29 -4.21 -33.11
C GLU A 188 -8.62 -3.87 -32.42
N THR A 189 -9.20 -2.75 -32.85
CA THR A 189 -10.61 -2.45 -32.65
C THR A 189 -11.47 -3.51 -33.33
N SER A 190 -12.09 -4.40 -32.53
CA SER A 190 -13.29 -5.13 -32.93
C SER A 190 -14.46 -4.66 -32.07
N GLU A 191 -15.32 -3.84 -32.66
CA GLU A 191 -16.64 -3.53 -32.11
C GLU A 191 -17.42 -4.84 -31.93
N THR A 192 -17.59 -5.29 -30.68
CA THR A 192 -18.53 -6.35 -30.36
C THR A 192 -19.61 -5.78 -29.46
N GLN A 193 -20.85 -5.89 -29.92
CA GLN A 193 -22.06 -5.51 -29.19
C GLN A 193 -22.18 -6.34 -27.90
N PRO A 194 -22.79 -5.81 -26.83
CA PRO A 194 -22.92 -6.53 -25.57
C PRO A 194 -23.93 -7.66 -25.71
N ASP A 195 -23.45 -8.90 -25.86
CA ASP A 195 -24.26 -10.09 -25.65
C ASP A 195 -24.27 -10.43 -24.15
N ASP A 196 -25.48 -10.52 -23.61
CA ASP A 196 -25.83 -10.67 -22.20
C ASP A 196 -25.65 -12.13 -21.72
N ASN A 197 -24.43 -12.68 -21.84
CA ASN A 197 -24.08 -14.04 -21.40
C ASN A 197 -23.26 -14.02 -20.10
N LEU A 198 -23.96 -13.78 -18.98
CA LEU A 198 -23.39 -13.81 -17.62
C LEU A 198 -22.66 -15.12 -17.27
N ALA A 199 -23.00 -16.25 -17.90
CA ALA A 199 -22.40 -17.56 -17.63
C ALA A 199 -20.98 -17.73 -18.22
N GLU A 200 -20.64 -17.01 -19.29
CA GLU A 200 -19.29 -17.06 -19.89
C GLU A 200 -18.32 -16.10 -19.17
N THR A 201 -18.84 -15.01 -18.58
CA THR A 201 -18.06 -14.11 -17.71
C THR A 201 -17.66 -14.80 -16.40
N GLU A 202 -18.51 -15.67 -15.84
CA GLU A 202 -18.16 -16.48 -14.66
C GLU A 202 -17.01 -17.45 -14.93
N GLY A 203 -16.93 -18.03 -16.14
CA GLY A 203 -15.79 -18.88 -16.54
C GLY A 203 -14.49 -18.09 -16.66
N LEU A 204 -14.55 -16.90 -17.28
CA LEU A 204 -13.38 -16.04 -17.48
C LEU A 204 -12.82 -15.42 -16.19
N LEU A 205 -13.67 -15.22 -15.18
CA LEU A 205 -13.24 -14.74 -13.86
C LEU A 205 -12.50 -15.82 -13.06
N ARG A 206 -12.79 -17.11 -13.28
CA ARG A 206 -12.13 -18.23 -12.57
C ARG A 206 -10.65 -18.37 -12.91
N ASP A 207 -10.27 -17.96 -14.11
CA ASP A 207 -8.88 -18.02 -14.61
C ASP A 207 -8.01 -16.83 -14.18
N ILE A 208 -8.52 -15.94 -13.31
CA ILE A 208 -7.75 -14.79 -12.80
C ILE A 208 -7.04 -15.18 -11.51
N ASP A 209 -5.71 -15.23 -11.57
CA ASP A 209 -4.88 -15.36 -10.36
C ASP A 209 -4.95 -14.11 -9.50
N ALA A 210 -5.24 -14.29 -8.22
CA ALA A 210 -5.27 -13.22 -7.24
C ALA A 210 -3.97 -13.23 -6.42
N ALA A 211 -3.28 -12.08 -6.44
CA ALA A 211 -2.07 -11.89 -5.64
C ALA A 211 -2.41 -11.85 -4.13
N VAL A 212 -2.09 -12.93 -3.45
CA VAL A 212 -2.19 -13.10 -2.00
C VAL A 212 -0.90 -12.64 -1.34
N ALA A 213 -1.02 -11.76 -0.34
CA ALA A 213 0.13 -11.32 0.45
C ALA A 213 0.18 -12.07 1.79
N VAL A 214 1.33 -12.65 2.11
CA VAL A 214 1.59 -13.28 3.42
C VAL A 214 2.17 -12.22 4.36
N GLU A 215 1.34 -11.73 5.30
CA GLU A 215 1.76 -10.75 6.30
C GLU A 215 2.21 -11.43 7.60
N LEU A 216 3.46 -11.16 7.99
CA LEU A 216 4.00 -11.56 9.29
C LEU A 216 3.59 -10.63 10.42
N GLY A 217 3.06 -9.45 10.09
CA GLY A 217 2.58 -8.51 11.09
C GLY A 217 2.48 -7.08 10.58
N ARG A 218 2.02 -6.20 11.47
CA ARG A 218 1.81 -4.78 11.20
C ARG A 218 2.50 -3.91 12.23
N ILE A 219 3.31 -2.96 11.79
CA ILE A 219 4.02 -2.02 12.65
C ILE A 219 3.34 -0.65 12.52
N ARG A 220 2.81 -0.12 13.62
CA ARG A 220 2.23 1.23 13.64
C ARG A 220 3.29 2.25 14.03
N MET A 221 3.48 3.25 13.19
CA MET A 221 4.47 4.31 13.39
C MET A 221 3.84 5.67 13.10
N THR A 222 4.38 6.76 13.65
CA THR A 222 4.00 8.11 13.23
C THR A 222 4.79 8.52 11.98
N THR A 223 4.28 9.45 11.19
CA THR A 223 5.01 9.99 10.02
C THR A 223 6.40 10.51 10.42
N ALA A 224 6.53 11.13 11.60
CA ALA A 224 7.83 11.57 12.10
C ALA A 224 8.79 10.39 12.35
N GLN A 225 8.29 9.25 12.82
CA GLN A 225 9.10 8.04 12.96
C GLN A 225 9.46 7.44 11.60
N VAL A 226 8.52 7.43 10.65
CA VAL A 226 8.74 6.95 9.27
C VAL A 226 9.84 7.74 8.56
N VAL A 227 9.78 9.08 8.60
CA VAL A 227 10.78 9.96 8.00
C VAL A 227 12.16 9.81 8.66
N ARG A 228 12.22 9.29 9.90
CA ARG A 228 13.46 8.98 10.62
C ARG A 228 13.96 7.57 10.40
N LEU A 229 13.27 6.72 9.63
CA LEU A 229 13.73 5.37 9.33
C LEU A 229 15.05 5.39 8.57
N ARG A 230 16.01 4.59 9.01
CA ARG A 230 17.33 4.47 8.36
C ARG A 230 17.70 3.00 8.24
N ARG A 231 18.54 2.70 7.26
CA ARG A 231 19.19 1.40 7.12
C ARG A 231 19.95 1.05 8.42
N GLY A 232 19.89 -0.21 8.83
CA GLY A 232 20.42 -0.74 10.09
C GLY A 232 19.53 -0.49 11.30
N GLN A 233 18.39 0.20 11.15
CA GLN A 233 17.47 0.40 12.27
C GLN A 233 16.71 -0.89 12.59
N MET A 234 16.70 -1.25 13.87
CA MET A 234 15.93 -2.37 14.39
C MET A 234 14.51 -1.93 14.79
N LEU A 235 13.50 -2.60 14.24
CA LEU A 235 12.10 -2.46 14.60
C LEU A 235 11.61 -3.72 15.30
N ARG A 236 10.75 -3.58 16.31
CA ARG A 236 10.10 -4.72 16.97
C ARG A 236 8.81 -5.05 16.24
N LEU A 237 8.63 -6.32 15.85
CA LEU A 237 7.33 -6.79 15.38
C LEU A 237 6.44 -7.08 16.60
N PRO A 238 5.16 -6.70 16.57
CA PRO A 238 4.25 -6.98 17.69
C PRO A 238 3.83 -8.45 17.78
N ARG A 239 4.08 -9.25 16.72
CA ARG A 239 3.84 -10.69 16.71
C ARG A 239 5.11 -11.43 17.14
N GLY A 240 4.93 -12.57 17.80
CA GLY A 240 5.99 -13.50 18.17
C GLY A 240 6.36 -14.45 17.02
N PRO A 241 7.50 -15.16 17.11
CA PRO A 241 8.03 -15.96 16.00
C PRO A 241 7.17 -17.17 15.61
N ASN A 242 6.30 -17.63 16.52
CA ASN A 242 5.38 -18.75 16.32
C ASN A 242 3.91 -18.30 16.16
N ASP A 243 3.66 -16.99 16.12
CA ASP A 243 2.31 -16.50 15.90
C ASP A 243 1.86 -16.80 14.47
N PRO A 244 0.57 -17.06 14.23
CA PRO A 244 0.07 -17.29 12.89
C PRO A 244 0.26 -16.05 12.01
N VAL A 245 0.53 -16.31 10.74
CA VAL A 245 0.62 -15.31 9.68
C VAL A 245 -0.76 -15.01 9.12
N ASP A 246 -0.93 -13.81 8.57
CA ASP A 246 -2.16 -13.43 7.87
C ASP A 246 -1.97 -13.62 6.37
N LEU A 247 -2.95 -14.18 5.69
CA LEU A 247 -3.00 -14.24 4.24
C LEU A 247 -4.06 -13.25 3.76
N VAL A 248 -3.63 -12.28 2.96
CA VAL A 248 -4.40 -11.09 2.63
C VAL A 248 -4.52 -10.93 1.13
N VAL A 249 -5.74 -11.00 0.63
CA VAL A 249 -6.10 -10.79 -0.78
C VAL A 249 -6.82 -9.45 -0.92
N ASN A 250 -6.41 -8.60 -1.87
CA ASN A 250 -7.02 -7.28 -2.09
C ASN A 250 -7.16 -6.41 -0.82
N GLY A 251 -6.26 -6.59 0.16
CA GLY A 251 -6.28 -5.88 1.43
C GLY A 251 -7.27 -6.41 2.48
N LYS A 252 -8.04 -7.46 2.16
CA LYS A 252 -8.91 -8.20 3.09
C LYS A 252 -8.19 -9.45 3.59
N LEU A 253 -8.30 -9.73 4.89
CA LEU A 253 -7.82 -10.99 5.47
C LEU A 253 -8.71 -12.12 4.95
N PHE A 254 -8.13 -13.09 4.26
CA PHE A 254 -8.86 -14.28 3.82
C PHE A 254 -8.56 -15.49 4.70
N ALA A 255 -7.34 -15.64 5.19
CA ALA A 255 -7.00 -16.75 6.07
C ALA A 255 -5.89 -16.40 7.07
N LYS A 256 -5.75 -17.24 8.08
CA LYS A 256 -4.60 -17.30 8.96
C LYS A 256 -3.98 -18.68 8.91
N GLY A 257 -2.67 -18.74 9.09
CA GLY A 257 -1.98 -20.02 9.12
C GLY A 257 -0.68 -19.99 9.90
N GLU A 258 -0.17 -21.17 10.20
CA GLU A 258 1.11 -21.36 10.86
C GLU A 258 2.17 -21.71 9.81
N LEU A 259 3.35 -21.08 9.92
CA LEU A 259 4.49 -21.42 9.09
C LEU A 259 5.04 -22.78 9.51
N ILE A 260 5.10 -23.71 8.57
CA ILE A 260 5.61 -25.06 8.75
C ILE A 260 6.65 -25.38 7.68
N GLU A 261 7.48 -26.38 7.94
CA GLU A 261 8.37 -26.94 6.93
C GLU A 261 7.77 -28.28 6.48
N VAL A 262 7.60 -28.45 5.18
CA VAL A 262 7.05 -29.65 4.55
C VAL A 262 7.99 -30.04 3.41
N ASP A 263 8.52 -31.26 3.47
CA ASP A 263 9.43 -31.79 2.46
C ASP A 263 10.64 -30.89 2.12
N GLY A 264 11.11 -30.10 3.10
CA GLY A 264 12.23 -29.17 2.95
C GLY A 264 11.86 -27.79 2.39
N GLU A 265 10.56 -27.55 2.15
CA GLU A 265 10.03 -26.27 1.70
C GLU A 265 9.23 -25.61 2.82
N LEU A 266 9.23 -24.27 2.85
CA LEU A 266 8.40 -23.53 3.78
C LEU A 266 6.97 -23.49 3.24
N GLY A 267 6.01 -23.81 4.09
CA GLY A 267 4.59 -23.74 3.78
C GLY A 267 3.80 -23.08 4.90
N ILE A 268 2.54 -22.78 4.60
CA ILE A 268 1.58 -22.22 5.54
C ILE A 268 0.48 -23.24 5.72
N ARG A 269 0.36 -23.81 6.93
CA ARG A 269 -0.82 -24.59 7.30
C ARG A 269 -1.92 -23.66 7.76
N LEU A 270 -3.03 -23.64 7.06
CA LEU A 270 -4.14 -22.77 7.39
C LEU A 270 -4.82 -23.23 8.68
N THR A 271 -5.00 -22.31 9.62
CA THR A 271 -5.64 -22.55 10.90
C THR A 271 -7.05 -21.98 10.96
N GLN A 272 -7.32 -20.94 10.15
CA GLN A 272 -8.61 -20.30 10.10
C GLN A 272 -8.85 -19.69 8.72
N ILE A 273 -10.03 -19.93 8.16
CA ILE A 273 -10.53 -19.25 6.96
C ILE A 273 -11.50 -18.15 7.41
N SER A 274 -11.37 -16.97 6.83
CA SER A 274 -12.28 -15.84 7.01
C SER A 274 -13.30 -15.88 5.87
N ALA A 275 -14.58 -15.71 6.18
CA ALA A 275 -15.60 -15.59 5.15
C ALA A 275 -15.29 -14.36 4.28
N THR A 276 -15.07 -14.59 2.99
CA THR A 276 -14.93 -13.52 2.00
C THR A 276 -16.33 -13.06 1.60
N ASP A 277 -16.79 -11.94 2.17
CA ASP A 277 -17.94 -11.16 1.68
C ASP A 277 -17.57 -10.33 0.44
#